data_AF-A0A8S3K8A0-F1
#
_entry.id   AF-A0A8S3K8A0-F1
#
_cell.length_a   1.000
_cell.length_b   1.000
_cell.length_c   1.000
_cell.angle_alpha   90.00
_cell.angle_beta   90.00
_cell.angle_gamma   90.00
#
_symmetry.space_group_name_H-M   'P 1'
#
loop_
_entity.id
_entity.type
_entity.pdbx_description
1 polymer ?
#
loop_
_entity_poly.entity_id
_entity_poly.type
_entity_poly.pdbx_seq_one_letter_code
_entity_poly.pdbx_strand_id
1 'polypeptide(L)'
;KLDTCIYVGDQTTYSAGGYVYEFRGSLSDLHQDLTTLRELQWIDKQTRAVLIQLNLYTPNIPMFTSVVILVEILSSSGIVPTASFKPFDVNGKQFLFYLKIKIIFTY
;
A
#
# COMPACT_ATOMS: atom_id res chain seq x y z
N LYS A 1 2.34 -14.67 6.49
CA LYS A 1 1.18 -15.28 5.80
C LYS A 1 0.67 -14.24 4.82
N LEU A 2 0.72 -14.50 3.51
CA LEU A 2 0.22 -13.54 2.52
C LEU A 2 -1.29 -13.36 2.74
N ASP A 3 -1.73 -12.13 2.95
CA ASP A 3 -3.16 -11.82 2.95
C ASP A 3 -3.65 -11.91 1.50
N THR A 4 -4.35 -13.00 1.19
CA THR A 4 -4.92 -13.29 -0.13
C THR A 4 -6.15 -12.41 -0.39
N CYS A 5 -6.00 -11.10 -0.35
CA CYS A 5 -7.10 -10.16 -0.58
C CYS A 5 -7.09 -9.71 -2.04
N ILE A 6 -8.25 -9.84 -2.68
CA ILE A 6 -8.55 -9.30 -4.01
C ILE A 6 -8.83 -7.81 -3.84
N TYR A 7 -8.21 -6.97 -4.67
CA TYR A 7 -8.44 -5.53 -4.66
C TYR A 7 -9.17 -5.11 -5.92
N VAL A 8 -10.33 -4.47 -5.77
CA VAL A 8 -11.10 -3.96 -6.90
C VAL A 8 -10.65 -2.52 -7.17
N GLY A 9 -9.97 -2.30 -8.29
CA GLY A 9 -9.64 -0.99 -8.82
C GLY A 9 -10.75 -0.42 -9.71
N ASP A 10 -10.53 0.78 -10.24
CA ASP A 10 -11.48 1.43 -11.14
C ASP A 10 -11.46 0.77 -12.53
N GLN A 11 -10.28 0.29 -12.95
CA GLN A 11 -10.08 -0.26 -14.29
C GLN A 11 -10.10 -1.80 -14.30
N THR A 12 -9.63 -2.45 -13.23
CA THR A 12 -9.65 -3.91 -13.13
C THR A 12 -9.64 -4.43 -11.70
N THR A 13 -9.88 -5.74 -11.55
CA THR A 13 -9.75 -6.44 -10.29
C THR A 13 -8.37 -7.09 -10.19
N TYR A 14 -7.63 -6.71 -9.15
CA TYR A 14 -6.27 -7.18 -8.87
C TYR A 14 -6.32 -8.37 -7.93
N SER A 15 -5.84 -9.52 -8.40
CA SER A 15 -5.74 -10.73 -7.61
C SER A 15 -4.63 -10.63 -6.54
N ALA A 16 -4.55 -11.64 -5.68
CA ALA A 16 -3.59 -11.66 -4.59
C ALA A 16 -2.11 -11.86 -4.98
N GLY A 17 -1.79 -11.87 -6.28
CA GLY A 17 -0.42 -12.02 -6.79
C GLY A 17 0.48 -10.79 -6.57
N GLY A 18 1.75 -10.91 -6.98
CA GLY A 18 2.75 -9.85 -6.92
C GLY A 18 3.73 -9.96 -5.74
N TYR A 19 4.39 -8.85 -5.43
CA TYR A 19 5.39 -8.75 -4.37
C TYR A 19 4.92 -7.80 -3.27
N VAL A 20 5.31 -8.08 -2.03
CA VAL A 20 4.94 -7.27 -0.87
C VAL A 20 6.19 -6.86 -0.14
N TYR A 21 6.29 -5.57 0.17
CA TYR A 21 7.30 -5.02 1.06
C TYR A 21 6.64 -4.39 2.28
N GLU A 22 6.97 -4.88 3.46
CA GLU A 22 6.48 -4.34 4.73
C GLU A 22 7.52 -3.38 5.30
N PHE A 23 7.22 -2.09 5.31
CA PHE A 23 8.07 -1.09 5.94
C PHE A 23 7.90 -1.16 7.46
N ARG A 24 9.03 -1.11 8.15
CA ARG A 24 9.10 -1.15 9.61
C ARG A 24 10.16 -0.17 10.08
N GLY A 25 10.01 0.31 11.31
CA GLY A 25 10.97 1.21 11.93
C GLY A 25 10.64 2.69 11.76
N SER A 26 11.68 3.50 11.77
CA SER A 26 11.60 4.95 11.76
C SER A 26 11.41 5.52 10.35
N LEU A 27 11.17 6.83 10.27
CA LEU A 27 11.07 7.52 8.99
C LEU A 27 12.38 7.42 8.17
N SER A 28 13.54 7.42 8.83
CA SER A 28 14.83 7.24 8.15
C SER A 28 14.99 5.84 7.56
N ASP A 29 14.53 4.81 8.29
CA ASP A 29 14.57 3.42 7.78
C ASP A 29 13.68 3.30 6.53
N LEU A 30 12.48 3.89 6.59
CA LEU A 30 11.56 3.94 5.46
C LEU A 30 12.17 4.65 4.24
N HIS A 31 12.85 5.79 4.43
CA HIS A 31 13.55 6.48 3.35
C HIS A 31 14.65 5.63 2.72
N GLN A 32 15.42 4.92 3.54
CA GLN A 32 16.47 4.02 3.08
C GLN A 32 15.87 2.85 2.29
N ASP A 33 14.82 2.22 2.82
CA ASP A 33 14.10 1.13 2.18
C ASP A 33 13.54 1.56 0.82
N LEU A 34 12.89 2.74 0.74
CA LEU A 34 12.39 3.28 -0.52
C LEU A 34 13.50 3.50 -1.56
N THR A 35 14.67 3.92 -1.11
CA THR A 35 15.84 4.12 -1.97
C THR A 35 16.31 2.78 -2.53
N THR A 36 16.45 1.77 -1.68
CA THR A 36 16.82 0.41 -2.08
C THR A 36 15.78 -0.21 -3.02
N LEU A 37 14.48 -0.07 -2.75
CA LEU A 37 13.43 -0.59 -3.64
C LEU A 37 13.43 0.06 -5.02
N ARG A 38 13.77 1.35 -5.08
CA ARG A 38 13.94 2.07 -6.35
C ARG A 38 15.15 1.55 -7.13
N GLU A 39 16.28 1.34 -6.46
CA GLU A 39 17.49 0.79 -7.08
C GLU A 39 17.27 -0.64 -7.60
N LEU A 40 16.48 -1.43 -6.87
CA LEU A 40 16.06 -2.78 -7.25
C LEU A 40 14.94 -2.80 -8.32
N GLN A 41 14.51 -1.65 -8.83
CA GLN A 41 13.46 -1.52 -9.84
C GLN A 41 12.16 -2.27 -9.50
N TRP A 42 11.73 -2.20 -8.24
CA TRP A 42 10.47 -2.83 -7.80
C TRP A 42 9.22 -2.34 -8.55
N ILE A 43 9.30 -1.14 -9.14
CA ILE A 43 8.31 -0.60 -10.07
C ILE A 43 8.98 -0.49 -11.44
N ASP A 44 8.44 -1.22 -12.40
CA ASP A 44 8.96 -1.33 -13.75
C ASP A 44 7.84 -1.15 -14.81
N LYS A 45 8.16 -1.38 -16.09
CA LYS A 45 7.20 -1.27 -17.21
C LYS A 45 6.10 -2.35 -17.19
N GLN A 46 6.30 -3.43 -16.45
CA GLN A 46 5.34 -4.53 -16.30
C GLN A 46 4.42 -4.30 -15.09
N THR A 47 4.74 -3.35 -14.23
CA THR A 47 3.91 -2.98 -13.08
C THR A 47 2.61 -2.35 -13.58
N ARG A 48 1.46 -2.95 -13.22
CA ARG A 48 0.12 -2.48 -13.59
C ARG A 48 -0.62 -1.82 -12.44
N ALA A 49 -0.26 -2.16 -11.20
CA ALA A 49 -0.80 -1.46 -10.05
C ALA A 49 0.15 -1.50 -8.85
N VAL A 50 0.16 -0.39 -8.11
CA VAL A 50 0.82 -0.28 -6.81
C VAL A 50 -0.24 -0.03 -5.75
N LEU A 51 -0.30 -0.91 -4.75
CA LEU A 51 -1.22 -0.82 -3.62
C LEU A 51 -0.44 -0.44 -2.35
N ILE A 52 -0.74 0.71 -1.77
CA ILE A 52 -0.11 1.20 -0.55
C ILE A 52 -1.15 1.14 0.56
N GLN A 53 -0.83 0.48 1.67
CA GLN A 53 -1.70 0.34 2.84
C GLN A 53 -0.98 0.86 4.07
N LEU A 54 -1.59 1.78 4.80
CA LEU A 54 -1.03 2.34 6.02
C LEU A 54 -2.12 2.71 7.01
N ASN A 55 -1.78 2.69 8.29
CA ASN A 55 -2.68 3.12 9.35
C ASN A 55 -2.14 4.42 9.96
N LEU A 56 -2.96 5.47 9.91
CA LEU A 56 -2.69 6.75 10.54
C LEU A 56 -3.40 6.81 11.89
N TYR A 57 -2.74 7.34 12.91
CA TYR A 57 -3.37 7.64 14.20
C TYR A 57 -3.56 9.13 14.30
N THR A 58 -4.76 9.51 14.73
CA THR A 58 -5.05 10.90 15.04
C THR A 58 -4.92 11.06 16.56
N PRO A 59 -4.03 11.91 17.08
CA PRO A 59 -3.87 12.04 18.53
C PRO A 59 -5.05 12.74 19.22
N ASN A 60 -5.84 13.52 18.48
CA ASN A 60 -6.96 14.30 19.02
C ASN A 60 -8.19 13.46 19.39
N ILE A 61 -8.38 12.29 18.75
CA ILE A 61 -9.49 11.37 18.97
C ILE A 61 -8.88 9.97 18.88
N PRO A 62 -9.13 9.01 19.80
CA PRO A 62 -8.48 7.70 19.84
C PRO A 62 -8.94 6.77 18.69
N MET A 63 -8.86 7.25 17.46
CA MET A 63 -9.26 6.57 16.24
C MET A 63 -8.03 6.41 15.35
N PHE A 64 -8.02 5.30 14.63
CA PHE A 64 -7.09 5.07 13.54
C PHE A 64 -7.83 5.27 12.22
N THR A 65 -7.09 5.65 11.20
CA THR A 65 -7.59 5.70 9.83
C THR A 65 -6.77 4.74 8.99
N SER A 66 -7.41 3.70 8.50
CA SER A 66 -6.82 2.84 7.48
C SER A 66 -6.88 3.60 6.15
N VAL A 67 -5.71 3.80 5.56
CA VAL A 67 -5.55 4.45 4.27
C VAL A 67 -5.07 3.41 3.28
N VAL A 68 -5.83 3.24 2.21
CA VAL A 68 -5.46 2.39 1.09
C VAL A 68 -5.40 3.22 -0.17
N ILE A 69 -4.23 3.26 -0.80
CA ILE A 69 -4.00 3.97 -2.06
C ILE A 69 -3.71 2.91 -3.11
N LEU A 70 -4.51 2.88 -4.18
CA LEU A 70 -4.24 2.11 -5.38
C LEU A 70 -3.78 3.08 -6.47
N VAL A 71 -2.66 2.79 -7.10
CA VAL A 71 -2.16 3.52 -8.27
C VAL A 71 -2.16 2.57 -9.44
N GLU A 72 -3.10 2.73 -10.36
CA GLU A 72 -3.19 1.93 -11.59
C GLU A 72 -2.31 2.56 -12.68
N ILE A 73 -1.47 1.75 -13.32
CA ILE A 73 -0.58 2.15 -14.41
C ILE A 73 -1.13 1.55 -15.69
N LEU A 74 -1.70 2.41 -16.53
CA LEU A 74 -2.34 2.02 -17.78
C LEU A 74 -1.31 1.77 -18.86
N SER A 75 -1.59 0.78 -19.72
CA SER A 75 -0.79 0.44 -20.89
C SER A 75 -0.58 1.64 -21.85
N SER A 76 -1.50 2.61 -21.83
CA SER A 76 -1.47 3.84 -22.63
C SER A 76 -0.65 4.98 -22.03
N SER A 77 0.17 4.71 -20.99
CA SER A 77 0.96 5.70 -20.25
C SER A 77 0.16 6.65 -19.33
N GLY A 78 -1.05 6.26 -18.92
CA GLY A 78 -1.82 6.95 -17.88
C GLY A 78 -1.53 6.40 -16.48
N ILE A 79 -1.51 7.26 -15.46
CA ILE A 79 -1.45 6.86 -14.04
C ILE A 79 -2.74 7.32 -13.38
N VAL A 80 -3.50 6.37 -12.80
CA VAL A 80 -4.79 6.65 -12.15
C VAL A 80 -4.69 6.31 -10.66
N PRO A 81 -4.52 7.30 -9.78
CA PRO A 81 -4.53 7.09 -8.34
C PRO A 81 -5.96 7.09 -7.78
N THR A 82 -6.24 6.17 -6.88
CA THR A 82 -7.47 6.09 -6.09
C THR A 82 -7.13 5.87 -4.63
N ALA A 83 -7.73 6.65 -3.73
CA ALA A 83 -7.49 6.55 -2.29
C ALA A 83 -8.80 6.26 -1.54
N SER A 84 -8.73 5.35 -0.58
CA SER A 84 -9.81 5.00 0.34
C SER A 84 -9.35 5.24 1.78
N PHE A 85 -10.20 5.94 2.53
CA PHE A 85 -9.95 6.29 3.93
C PHE A 85 -11.05 5.66 4.77
N LYS A 86 -10.67 4.78 5.70
CA LYS A 86 -11.61 4.09 6.59
C LYS A 86 -11.19 4.32 8.04
N PRO A 87 -11.84 5.27 8.73
CA PRO A 87 -11.68 5.43 10.16
C PRO A 87 -12.17 4.17 10.88
N PHE A 88 -11.46 3.74 11.92
CA PHE A 88 -11.86 2.67 12.80
C PHE A 88 -11.45 2.99 14.24
N ASP A 89 -12.34 2.64 15.16
CA ASP A 89 -12.09 2.78 16.59
C ASP A 89 -11.31 1.56 17.11
N VAL A 90 -10.37 1.79 18.01
CA VAL A 90 -9.58 0.75 18.64
C VAL A 90 -10.08 0.56 20.06
N ASN A 91 -11.19 -0.16 20.18
CA ASN A 91 -11.72 -0.61 21.48
C ASN A 91 -10.92 -1.79 22.09
N GLY A 92 -9.64 -1.98 21.70
CA GLY A 92 -8.79 -3.06 22.19
C GLY A 92 -7.32 -2.79 21.95
N LYS A 93 -6.50 -2.91 23.00
CA LYS A 93 -5.05 -2.68 23.05
C LYS A 93 -4.28 -3.31 21.88
N GLN A 94 -4.07 -2.60 20.76
CA GLN A 94 -2.93 -2.80 19.86
C GLN A 94 -2.61 -1.48 19.15
N PHE A 95 -1.51 -0.82 19.56
CA PHE A 95 -0.92 0.32 18.84
C PHE A 95 0.22 -0.21 17.97
N LEU A 96 -0.08 -0.65 16.75
CA LEU A 96 0.93 -1.04 15.77
C LEU A 96 0.75 -0.19 14.51
N PHE A 97 1.64 0.79 14.36
CA PHE A 97 1.84 1.53 13.12
C PHE A 97 2.74 0.72 12.21
N TYR A 98 2.21 0.23 11.10
CA TYR A 98 3.02 -0.38 10.05
C TYR A 98 2.54 0.13 8.69
N LEU A 99 3.49 0.46 7.82
CA LEU A 99 3.25 0.79 6.42
C LEU A 99 3.48 -0.49 5.62
N LYS A 100 2.46 -0.97 4.93
CA LYS A 100 2.52 -2.15 4.06
C LYS A 100 2.36 -1.71 2.62
N ILE A 101 3.41 -1.84 1.82
CA ILE A 101 3.32 -1.59 0.37
C ILE A 101 3.25 -2.95 -0.33
N LYS A 102 2.21 -3.11 -1.13
CA LYS A 102 1.95 -4.28 -1.96
C LYS A 102 2.03 -3.85 -3.42
N ILE A 103 2.96 -4.42 -4.18
CA ILE A 103 3.07 -4.20 -5.62
C ILE A 103 2.43 -5.39 -6.32
N ILE A 104 1.35 -5.15 -7.07
CA ILE A 104 0.65 -6.22 -7.75
C ILE A 104 1.09 -6.22 -9.21
N PHE A 105 1.67 -7.35 -9.61
CA PHE A 105 1.95 -7.66 -11.01
C PHE A 105 0.76 -8.42 -11.59
N THR A 106 0.19 -7.89 -12.66
CA THR A 106 -0.80 -8.58 -13.50
C THR A 106 -0.26 -8.60 -14.92
N TYR A 107 -0.17 -9.80 -15.50
CA TYR A 107 0.08 -10.00 -16.93
C TYR A 107 -1.19 -9.76 -17.74
#